data_AF-B0LB50-F1
#
_entry.id   AF-B0LB50-F1
#
_cell.length_a   1.000
_cell.length_b   1.000
_cell.length_c   1.000
_cell.angle_alpha   90.00
_cell.angle_beta   90.00
_cell.angle_gamma   90.00
#
_symmetry.space_group_name_H-M   'P 1'
#
loop_
_entity.id
_entity.type
_entity.pdbx_description
1 polymer ?
#
loop_
_entity_poly.entity_id
_entity_poly.type
_entity_poly.pdbx_seq_one_letter_code
_entity_poly.pdbx_strand_id
1 'polypeptide(L)' 'GVVIGSVSSNGKMKTALQSGCTYAINYNDKDFVSKIMEITQNRGAGAVYDPIGYATSKLSFESLGRFGIYVS' A
#
# COMPACT_ATOMS: atom_id res chain seq x y z
N GLY A 1 9.13 10.10 6.48
CA GLY A 1 8.65 9.59 5.18
C GLY A 1 7.26 9.01 5.36
N VAL A 2 6.48 8.90 4.29
CA VAL A 2 5.16 8.25 4.36
C VAL A 2 5.33 6.74 4.18
N VAL A 3 4.84 5.96 5.13
CA VAL A 3 4.79 4.49 5.06
C VAL A 3 3.33 4.06 5.08
N ILE A 4 2.92 3.30 4.06
CA ILE A 4 1.55 2.80 3.91
C ILE A 4 1.57 1.29 4.15
N GLY A 5 0.96 0.83 5.24
CA GLY A 5 0.81 -0.59 5.53
C GLY A 5 -0.45 -1.15 4.88
N SER A 6 -0.32 -2.18 4.05
CA SER A 6 -1.44 -2.95 3.54
C SER A 6 -1.82 -4.08 4.50
N VAL A 7 -3.11 -4.25 4.79
CA VAL A 7 -3.60 -5.30 5.70
C VAL A 7 -4.74 -6.09 5.09
N SER A 8 -4.93 -7.33 5.56
CA SER A 8 -5.98 -8.21 5.07
C SER A 8 -7.37 -7.94 5.66
N SER A 9 -7.47 -7.12 6.71
CA SER A 9 -8.73 -6.81 7.38
C SER A 9 -8.68 -5.51 8.15
N ASN A 10 -9.82 -4.85 8.31
CA ASN A 10 -9.92 -3.55 9.00
C ASN A 10 -9.48 -3.65 10.48
N GLY A 11 -9.70 -4.79 11.13
CA GLY A 11 -9.26 -5.01 12.51
C GLY A 11 -7.73 -4.93 12.70
N LYS A 12 -6.95 -5.16 11.64
CA LYS A 12 -5.47 -5.09 11.67
C LYS A 12 -4.93 -3.68 11.41
N MET A 13 -5.76 -2.72 11.00
CA MET A 13 -5.32 -1.36 10.71
C MET A 13 -4.67 -0.69 11.93
N LYS A 14 -5.29 -0.85 13.11
CA LYS A 14 -4.76 -0.29 14.36
C LYS A 14 -3.36 -0.82 14.67
N THR A 15 -3.14 -2.12 14.50
CA THR A 15 -1.82 -2.73 14.70
C THR A 15 -0.80 -2.17 13.71
N ALA A 16 -1.14 -2.05 12.43
CA ALA A 16 -0.22 -1.48 11.44
C ALA A 16 0.21 -0.04 11.79
N LEU A 17 -0.73 0.80 12.24
CA LEU A 17 -0.42 2.15 12.71
C LEU A 17 0.46 2.14 13.97
N GLN A 18 0.17 1.27 14.94
CA GLN A 18 1.00 1.11 16.14
C GLN A 18 2.42 0.62 15.84
N SER A 19 2.59 -0.17 14.78
CA SER A 19 3.89 -0.64 14.29
C SER A 19 4.68 0.41 13.50
N GLY A 20 4.19 1.66 13.40
CA GLY A 20 4.91 2.78 12.78
C GLY A 20 4.50 3.11 11.35
N CYS A 21 3.44 2.50 10.80
CA CYS A 21 2.89 2.95 9.52
C CYS A 21 2.24 4.33 9.68
N THR A 22 2.44 5.20 8.70
CA THR A 22 1.74 6.51 8.63
C THR A 22 0.27 6.32 8.29
N TYR A 23 -0.01 5.39 7.37
CA TYR A 23 -1.36 5.01 6.95
C TYR A 23 -1.51 3.50 6.94
N ALA A 24 -2.72 3.01 7.17
CA ALA A 24 -3.06 1.61 7.06
C ALA A 24 -4.27 1.44 6.13
N ILE A 25 -4.15 0.60 5.11
CA ILE A 25 -5.20 0.39 4.10
C ILE A 25 -5.47 -1.11 3.97
N ASN A 26 -6.74 -1.48 3.87
CA ASN A 26 -7.11 -2.87 3.58
C ASN A 26 -6.95 -3.13 2.08
N TYR A 27 -6.13 -4.10 1.69
CA TYR A 27 -5.92 -4.41 0.26
C TYR A 27 -7.12 -5.12 -0.39
N ASN A 28 -8.10 -5.58 0.39
CA ASN A 28 -9.38 -6.08 -0.14
C ASN A 28 -10.36 -4.95 -0.48
N ASP A 29 -10.02 -3.71 -0.13
CA ASP A 29 -10.82 -2.54 -0.48
C ASP A 29 -10.67 -2.24 -1.98
N LYS A 30 -11.80 -2.01 -2.65
CA LYS A 30 -11.82 -1.66 -4.09
C LYS A 30 -11.12 -0.32 -4.36
N ASP A 31 -11.07 0.54 -3.36
CA ASP A 31 -10.46 1.87 -3.46
C ASP A 31 -8.98 1.89 -3.05
N PHE A 32 -8.34 0.73 -2.86
CA PHE A 32 -6.95 0.63 -2.36
C PHE A 32 -5.97 1.53 -3.13
N VAL A 33 -5.93 1.39 -4.46
CA VAL A 33 -5.02 2.16 -5.32
C VAL A 33 -5.37 3.64 -5.29
N SER A 34 -6.66 3.99 -5.40
CA SER A 34 -7.14 5.37 -5.35
C SER A 34 -6.71 6.07 -4.06
N LYS A 35 -6.81 5.40 -2.91
CA LYS A 35 -6.38 5.92 -1.62
C LYS A 35 -4.86 6.15 -1.56
N ILE A 36 -4.06 5.26 -2.14
CA ILE A 36 -2.61 5.46 -2.24
C ILE A 36 -2.31 6.69 -3.11
N MET A 37 -3.00 6.84 -4.23
CA MET A 37 -2.82 8.00 -5.11
C MET A 37 -3.22 9.30 -4.41
N GLU A 38 -4.31 9.31 -3.65
CA GLU A 38 -4.71 10.47 -2.84
C GLU A 38 -3.64 10.84 -1.80
N ILE A 39 -3.20 9.86 -1.00
CA ILE A 39 -2.16 10.04 0.03
C ILE A 39 -0.85 10.55 -0.58
N THR A 40 -0.49 10.05 -1.77
CA THR A 40 0.77 10.39 -2.44
C THR A 40 0.65 11.61 -3.37
N GLN A 41 -0.52 12.26 -3.44
CA GLN A 41 -0.80 13.38 -4.34
C GLN A 41 -0.54 13.03 -5.81
N ASN A 42 -1.06 11.87 -6.23
CA ASN A 42 -0.91 11.27 -7.56
C ASN A 42 0.54 10.95 -7.98
N ARG A 43 1.49 10.96 -7.05
CA ARG A 43 2.88 10.57 -7.35
C ARG A 43 3.10 9.06 -7.34
N GLY A 44 2.26 8.31 -6.63
CA GLY A 44 2.42 6.87 -6.40
C GLY A 44 3.53 6.56 -5.39
N ALA A 45 3.67 5.28 -5.05
CA ALA A 45 4.67 4.78 -4.12
C ALA A 45 6.06 4.67 -4.78
N GLY A 46 7.10 5.18 -4.11
CA GLY A 46 8.48 5.05 -4.60
C GLY A 46 9.03 3.63 -4.51
N ALA A 47 8.52 2.83 -3.57
CA ALA A 47 8.80 1.41 -3.46
C ALA A 47 7.59 0.69 -2.89
N VAL A 48 7.35 -0.53 -3.37
CA VAL A 48 6.36 -1.46 -2.82
C VAL A 48 7.06 -2.77 -2.49
N TYR A 49 6.93 -3.20 -1.24
CA TYR A 49 7.41 -4.48 -0.75
C TYR A 49 6.21 -5.41 -0.57
N ASP A 50 6.07 -6.38 -1.46
CA ASP A 50 4.93 -7.27 -1.53
C ASP A 50 5.32 -8.72 -1.20
N PRO A 51 5.22 -9.13 0.09
CA PRO A 51 5.55 -10.50 0.48
C PRO A 51 4.45 -11.52 0.12
N ILE A 52 3.31 -11.08 -0.43
CA ILE A 52 2.18 -11.96 -0.78
C ILE A 52 2.26 -12.35 -2.27
N GLY A 53 2.63 -11.41 -3.14
CA GLY A 53 2.85 -11.66 -4.56
C GLY A 53 1.57 -11.95 -5.32
N TYR A 54 1.28 -13.23 -5.63
CA TYR A 54 0.26 -13.63 -6.60
C TYR A 54 -1.11 -12.92 -6.44
N ALA A 55 -1.58 -12.73 -5.21
CA ALA A 55 -2.89 -12.13 -4.94
C ALA A 55 -2.89 -10.59 -4.96
N THR A 56 -1.74 -9.95 -4.81
CA THR A 56 -1.60 -8.51 -4.55
C THR A 56 -0.72 -7.79 -5.57
N SER A 57 0.02 -8.52 -6.41
CA SER A 57 1.02 -7.98 -7.33
C SER A 57 0.44 -6.92 -8.27
N LYS A 58 -0.78 -7.12 -8.77
CA LYS A 58 -1.47 -6.13 -9.60
C LYS A 58 -1.73 -4.83 -8.84
N LEU A 59 -2.31 -4.90 -7.64
CA LEU A 59 -2.57 -3.73 -6.80
C LEU A 59 -1.26 -3.03 -6.42
N SER A 60 -0.24 -3.80 -6.07
CA SER A 60 1.10 -3.33 -5.75
C SER A 60 1.72 -2.57 -6.92
N PHE A 61 1.62 -3.11 -8.14
CA PHE A 61 2.16 -2.48 -9.34
C PHE A 61 1.39 -1.21 -9.72
N GLU A 62 0.06 -1.23 -9.65
CA GLU A 62 -0.80 -0.06 -9.90
C GLU A 62 -0.58 1.07 -8.87
N SER A 63 -0.04 0.75 -7.70
CA SER A 63 0.28 1.71 -6.65
C SER A 63 1.63 2.40 -6.83
N LEU A 64 2.47 1.93 -7.76
CA LEU A 64 3.81 2.48 -7.97
C LEU A 64 3.78 3.85 -8.63
N GLY A 65 4.70 4.70 -8.19
CA GLY A 65 5.02 5.95 -8.86
C GLY A 65 5.97 5.73 -10.04
N ARG A 66 6.20 6.81 -10.80
CA ARG A 66 7.21 6.82 -11.86
C ARG A 66 8.58 6.46 -11.28
N PHE A 67 9.26 5.51 -11.93
CA PHE A 67 10.54 4.93 -11.47
C PHE A 67 10.46 4.23 -10.10
N GLY A 68 9.26 3.80 -9.68
CA GLY A 68 9.08 3.03 -8.46
C GLY A 68 9.67 1.62 -8.55
N ILE A 69 10.07 1.09 -7.39
CA ILE A 69 10.64 -0.26 -7.28
C ILE A 69 9.59 -1.22 -6.72
N TYR A 70 9.40 -2.34 -7.39
CA TYR A 70 8.63 -3.47 -6.89
C TYR A 70 9.57 -4.55 -6.36
N VAL A 71 9.37 -4.98 -5.12
CA VAL A 71 10.10 -6.08 -4.48
C VAL A 71 9.07 -7.14 -4.06
N SER A 72 9.29 -8.39 -4.47
CA SER A 72 8.39 -9.53 -4.21
C SER A 72 9.13 -10.71 -3.64
#